data_AF-A0A3R9KRD3-F1
#
_entry.id   AF-A0A3R9KRD3-F1
#
_cell.length_a   1.000
_cell.length_b   1.000
_cell.length_c   1.000
_cell.angle_alpha   90.00
_cell.angle_beta   90.00
_cell.angle_gamma   90.00
#
_symmetry.space_group_name_H-M   'P 1'
#
loop_
_entity.id
_entity.type
_entity.pdbx_description
1 polymer ?
#
loop_
_entity_poly.entity_id
_entity_poly.type
_entity_poly.pdbx_seq_one_letter_code
_entity_poly.pdbx_strand_id
1 'polypeptide(L)' 'MNNLQIIAVGTLFSVTLIESILMNIRLKKALKRKLTTSEISPQRSYQKGFVDPKTGRRVDIDPMTRKETFVDRGR' A
#
# COMPACT_ATOMS: atom_id res chain seq x y z
N MET A 1 -13.70 -48.47 13.58
CA MET A 1 -13.41 -47.49 12.50
C MET A 1 -13.08 -48.26 11.24
N ASN A 2 -13.79 -47.99 10.14
CA ASN A 2 -13.57 -48.66 8.85
C ASN A 2 -12.40 -47.97 8.12
N ASN A 3 -11.62 -48.73 7.34
CA ASN A 3 -10.50 -48.22 6.52
C ASN A 3 -10.91 -47.00 5.67
N LEU A 4 -12.17 -46.97 5.21
CA LEU A 4 -12.74 -45.85 4.47
C LEU A 4 -12.78 -44.53 5.28
N GLN A 5 -13.09 -44.59 6.58
CA GLN A 5 -13.16 -43.41 7.44
C GLN A 5 -11.77 -42.80 7.66
N ILE A 6 -10.75 -43.64 7.79
CA ILE A 6 -9.36 -43.21 7.99
C ILE A 6 -8.86 -42.47 6.75
N ILE A 7 -9.13 -43.02 5.55
CA ILE A 7 -8.77 -42.37 4.28
C ILE A 7 -9.51 -41.03 4.15
N ALA A 8 -10.83 -41.01 4.38
CA ALA A 8 -11.65 -39.82 4.27
C ALA A 8 -11.16 -38.68 5.18
N VAL A 9 -10.88 -38.99 6.44
CA VAL A 9 -10.35 -38.01 7.42
C VAL A 9 -8.97 -37.51 7.00
N GLY A 10 -8.08 -38.40 6.52
CA GLY A 10 -6.75 -38.03 6.04
C GLY A 10 -6.77 -37.11 4.83
N THR A 11 -7.66 -37.37 3.86
CA THR A 11 -7.86 -36.48 2.71
C THR A 11 -8.40 -35.12 3.11
N LEU A 12 -9.38 -35.08 4.02
CA LEU A 12 -9.97 -33.82 4.48
C LEU A 12 -8.94 -32.95 5.22
N PHE A 13 -8.13 -33.58 6.07
CA PHE A 13 -7.05 -32.90 6.78
C PHE A 13 -5.98 -32.38 5.81
N SER A 14 -5.64 -33.15 4.78
CA SER A 14 -4.62 -32.75 3.79
C SER A 14 -5.09 -31.57 2.95
N VAL A 15 -6.34 -31.58 2.48
CA VAL A 15 -6.91 -30.47 1.70
C VAL A 15 -6.96 -29.17 2.51
N THR A 16 -7.46 -29.24 3.75
CA THR A 16 -7.55 -28.08 4.65
C THR A 16 -6.17 -27.49 4.99
N LEU A 17 -5.14 -28.33 5.15
CA LEU A 17 -3.78 -27.88 5.37
C LEU A 17 -3.20 -27.17 4.15
N ILE A 18 -3.40 -27.71 2.95
CA ILE A 18 -2.92 -27.12 1.69
C ILE A 18 -3.58 -25.74 1.46
N GLU A 19 -4.89 -25.64 1.64
CA GLU A 19 -5.63 -24.38 1.52
C GLU A 19 -5.12 -23.33 2.51
N SER A 20 -4.90 -23.73 3.76
CA SER A 20 -4.39 -22.85 4.82
C SER A 20 -3.00 -22.30 4.47
N ILE A 21 -2.09 -23.15 3.97
CA ILE A 21 -0.74 -22.73 3.56
C ILE A 21 -0.83 -21.74 2.39
N LEU A 22 -1.64 -22.04 1.37
CA LEU A 22 -1.77 -21.19 0.20
C LEU A 22 -2.35 -19.81 0.57
N MET A 23 -3.37 -19.77 1.43
CA MET A 23 -3.96 -18.52 1.90
C MET A 23 -2.95 -17.67 2.69
N ASN A 24 -2.14 -18.30 3.54
CA ASN A 24 -1.08 -17.61 4.28
C ASN A 24 -0.02 -17.01 3.35
N ILE A 25 0.42 -17.75 2.31
CA ILE A 25 1.36 -17.25 1.30
C ILE A 25 0.76 -16.05 0.55
N ARG A 26 -0.51 -16.15 0.13
CA ARG A 26 -1.22 -15.06 -0.56
C ARG A 26 -1.35 -13.82 0.33
N LEU A 27 -1.69 -14.00 1.61
CA LEU A 27 -1.80 -12.91 2.57
C LEU A 27 -0.44 -12.23 2.81
N LYS A 28 0.64 -13.00 3.02
CA LYS A 28 2.00 -12.44 3.14
C LYS A 28 2.40 -11.65 1.89
N LYS A 29 2.08 -12.15 0.69
CA LYS A 29 2.35 -11.45 -0.57
C LYS A 29 1.53 -10.15 -0.70
N ALA A 30 0.26 -10.18 -0.31
CA ALA A 30 -0.60 -9.00 -0.33
C ALA A 30 -0.14 -7.93 0.68
N LEU A 31 0.25 -8.34 1.89
CA LEU A 31 0.80 -7.43 2.90
C LEU A 31 2.13 -6.81 2.45
N LYS A 32 3.05 -7.59 1.87
CA LYS A 32 4.27 -7.06 1.27
C LYS A 32 3.97 -6.02 0.19
N ARG A 33 3.00 -6.30 -0.71
CA ARG A 33 2.57 -5.33 -1.73
C ARG A 33 2.03 -4.04 -1.10
N LYS A 34 1.17 -4.15 -0.08
CA LYS A 34 0.61 -2.99 0.63
C LYS A 34 1.70 -2.16 1.31
N LEU A 35 2.68 -2.80 1.95
CA LEU A 35 3.85 -2.13 2.53
C LEU A 35 4.67 -1.41 1.45
N THR A 36 4.98 -2.08 0.33
CA THR A 36 5.72 -1.44 -0.78
C THR A 36 4.92 -0.31 -1.43
N THR A 37 3.59 -0.40 -1.52
CA THR A 37 2.74 0.68 -2.06
C THR A 37 2.66 1.86 -1.09
N SER A 38 2.64 1.61 0.22
CA SER A 38 2.72 2.65 1.25
C SER A 38 4.10 3.32 1.28
N GLU A 39 5.19 2.56 1.10
CA GLU A 39 6.56 3.08 0.99
C GLU A 39 6.87 3.76 -0.34
N ILE A 40 6.10 3.50 -1.40
CA ILE A 40 6.14 4.25 -2.67
C ILE A 40 5.22 5.49 -2.63
N SER A 41 4.49 5.69 -1.52
CA SER A 41 3.70 6.90 -1.28
C SER A 41 4.38 8.03 -0.45
N PRO A 42 5.72 8.27 -0.47
CA PRO A 42 6.24 9.57 -0.07
C PRO A 42 6.14 10.61 -1.21
N GLN A 43 5.83 10.21 -2.45
CA GLN A 43 5.98 11.11 -3.62
C GLN A 43 4.73 11.87 -4.08
N ARG A 44 3.52 11.54 -3.62
CA ARG A 44 2.31 12.22 -4.13
C ARG A 44 1.92 13.50 -3.39
N SER A 45 2.45 13.74 -2.19
CA SER A 45 2.07 14.90 -1.38
C SER A 45 2.98 16.12 -1.53
N TYR A 46 4.10 16.04 -2.26
CA TYR A 46 5.08 17.14 -2.34
C TYR A 46 5.22 17.83 -3.70
N GLN A 47 4.48 17.43 -4.74
CA GLN A 47 4.68 17.97 -6.10
C GLN A 47 3.45 18.60 -6.77
N LYS A 48 2.53 19.16 -5.99
CA LYS A 48 1.62 20.18 -6.52
C LYS A 48 1.75 21.43 -5.66
N GLY A 49 2.82 22.20 -5.89
CA GLY A 49 2.88 23.58 -5.40
C GLY A 49 1.56 24.25 -5.74
N PHE A 50 0.89 24.76 -4.71
CA PHE A 50 -0.43 25.36 -4.83
C PHE A 50 -0.34 26.51 -5.82
N VAL A 51 -1.25 26.57 -6.78
CA VAL A 51 -1.29 27.70 -7.72
C VAL A 51 -2.18 28.76 -7.08
N ASP A 52 -1.64 29.95 -6.82
CA ASP A 52 -2.45 31.07 -6.35
C ASP A 52 -3.50 31.40 -7.41
N PRO A 53 -4.82 31.28 -7.11
CA PRO A 53 -5.87 31.51 -8.09
C PRO A 53 -5.94 32.97 -8.57
N LYS A 54 -5.34 33.93 -7.84
CA LYS A 54 -5.33 35.34 -8.23
C LYS A 54 -4.20 35.68 -9.19
N THR A 55 -3.03 35.08 -8.99
CA THR A 55 -1.81 35.41 -9.78
C THR A 55 -1.38 34.32 -10.74
N GLY A 56 -1.94 33.12 -10.64
CA GLY A 56 -1.53 31.95 -11.43
C GLY A 56 -0.12 31.43 -11.10
N ARG A 57 0.51 31.96 -10.04
CA ARG A 57 1.89 31.63 -9.66
C ARG A 57 1.94 30.41 -8.74
N ARG A 58 3.04 29.67 -8.81
CA ARG A 58 3.28 28.54 -7.92
C ARG A 58 3.71 29.06 -6.55
N VAL A 59 2.98 28.66 -5.54
CA VAL A 59 3.24 28.94 -4.13
C VAL A 59 3.68 27.65 -3.48
N ASP A 60 4.82 27.72 -2.81
CA ASP A 60 5.23 26.70 -1.87
C ASP A 60 4.82 27.13 -0.46
N ILE A 61 4.32 26.21 0.33
CA ILE A 61 3.86 26.47 1.70
C ILE A 61 4.72 25.60 2.61
N ASP A 62 5.56 26.25 3.41
CA ASP A 62 6.32 25.54 4.44
C ASP A 62 5.33 24.89 5.43
N PRO A 63 5.30 23.54 5.55
CA PRO A 63 4.33 22.85 6.40
C PRO A 63 4.55 23.12 7.90
N MET A 64 5.74 23.57 8.30
CA MET A 64 6.09 23.84 9.70
C MET A 64 5.78 25.29 10.09
N THR A 65 6.08 26.25 9.21
CA THR A 65 5.93 27.68 9.51
C THR A 65 4.70 28.30 8.86
N ARG A 66 4.01 27.57 7.97
CA ARG A 66 2.90 28.04 7.13
C ARG A 66 3.22 29.29 6.31
N LYS A 67 4.50 29.62 6.12
CA LYS A 67 4.90 30.75 5.30
C LYS A 67 4.74 30.40 3.82
N GLU A 68 4.10 31.29 3.10
CA GLU A 68 3.92 31.20 1.66
C GLU A 68 5.16 31.81 0.98
N THR A 69 5.80 31.04 0.10
CA THR A 69 6.92 31.51 -0.74
C THR A 69 6.54 31.34 -2.20
N PHE A 70 6.59 32.42 -2.96
CA PHE A 70 6.36 32.37 -4.40
C PHE A 70 7.60 31.80 -5.09
N VAL A 71 7.44 30.66 -5.76
CA VAL A 71 8.51 30.05 -6.54
C VAL A 71 8.49 30.71 -7.93
N ASP A 72 8.99 31.94 -8.00
CA ASP A 72 9.21 32.57 -9.31
C ASP A 72 10.41 31.91 -9.97
N ARG A 73 10.20 31.53 -11.24
CA ARG A 73 11.22 30.86 -12.03
C ARG A 73 12.33 31.87 -12.36
N GLY A 74 13.34 31.96 -11.50
CA GLY A 74 14.58 32.65 -11.81
C GLY A 74 15.40 31.84 -12.81
N ARG A 75 15.22 32.14 -14.11
CA ARG A 75 15.88 31.56 -15.30
C ARG A 75 15.63 30.07 -15.55
#